data_AF-A0A317E2Q1-F1
#
_entry.id   AF-A0A317E2Q1-F1
#
_cell.length_a   1.000
_cell.length_b   1.000
_cell.length_c   1.000
_cell.angle_alpha   90.00
_cell.angle_beta   90.00
_cell.angle_gamma   90.00
#
_symmetry.space_group_name_H-M   'P 1'
#
loop_
_entity.id
_entity.type
_entity.pdbx_description
1 polymer ?
#
loop_
_entity_poly.entity_id
_entity_poly.type
_entity_poly.pdbx_seq_one_letter_code
_entity_poly.pdbx_strand_id
1 'polypeptide(L)' 'MPSDFDPVSYMHAVAPTLGLDIPAEARPGVLQFLKLAASMAALVEAAPLGDDTLDLDGVFEPVSP' A
#
# COMPACT_ATOMS: atom_id res chain seq x y z
N MET A 1 16.67 0.39 -4.66
CA MET A 1 16.86 -1.05 -4.40
C MET A 1 15.62 -1.78 -4.88
N PRO A 2 15.71 -2.96 -5.50
CA PRO A 2 14.50 -3.77 -5.67
C PRO A 2 13.99 -4.10 -4.27
N SER A 3 12.75 -3.75 -3.97
CA SER A 3 12.12 -4.15 -2.71
C SER A 3 12.09 -5.68 -2.65
N ASP A 4 12.45 -6.29 -1.51
CA ASP A 4 12.24 -7.73 -1.23
C ASP A 4 10.73 -8.12 -1.17
N PHE A 5 9.87 -7.23 -1.64
CA PHE A 5 8.43 -7.39 -1.71
C PHE A 5 8.05 -8.53 -2.67
N ASP A 6 7.44 -9.57 -2.13
CA ASP A 6 6.82 -10.64 -2.89
C ASP A 6 5.33 -10.33 -3.15
N PRO A 7 4.97 -9.87 -4.36
CA PRO A 7 3.58 -9.51 -4.69
C PRO A 7 2.65 -10.72 -4.76
N VAL A 8 3.18 -11.94 -4.98
CA VAL A 8 2.35 -13.15 -5.08
C VAL A 8 1.84 -13.52 -3.69
N SER A 9 2.75 -13.63 -2.73
CA SER A 9 2.39 -13.90 -1.34
C SER A 9 1.50 -12.79 -0.76
N TYR A 10 1.81 -11.52 -1.07
CA TYR A 10 0.98 -10.40 -0.64
C TYR A 10 -0.45 -10.48 -1.20
N MET A 11 -0.60 -10.69 -2.51
CA MET A 11 -1.91 -10.82 -3.16
C MET A 11 -2.75 -11.94 -2.51
N HIS A 12 -2.14 -13.11 -2.29
CA HIS A 12 -2.85 -14.25 -1.68
C HIS A 12 -3.23 -14.03 -0.23
N ALA A 13 -2.43 -13.27 0.53
CA ALA A 13 -2.72 -12.95 1.92
C ALA A 13 -3.81 -11.88 2.06
N VAL A 14 -3.80 -10.84 1.21
CA VAL A 14 -4.63 -9.64 1.38
C VAL A 14 -5.95 -9.72 0.63
N ALA A 15 -6.02 -10.37 -0.54
CA ALA A 15 -7.27 -10.42 -1.30
C ALA A 15 -8.46 -10.98 -0.49
N PRO A 16 -8.32 -12.08 0.30
CA PRO A 16 -9.43 -12.61 1.10
C PRO A 16 -9.88 -11.67 2.21
N THR A 17 -8.96 -10.93 2.85
CA THR A 17 -9.31 -10.01 3.95
C THR A 17 -10.12 -8.82 3.45
N LEU A 18 -9.95 -8.46 2.18
CA LEU A 18 -10.72 -7.44 1.48
C LEU A 18 -11.98 -7.99 0.79
N GLY A 19 -12.25 -9.30 0.87
CA GLY A 19 -13.36 -9.94 0.18
C GLY A 19 -13.24 -9.92 -1.35
N LEU A 20 -12.01 -9.82 -1.87
CA LEU A 20 -11.72 -9.77 -3.30
C LEU A 20 -11.45 -11.17 -3.83
N ASP A 21 -12.22 -11.58 -4.85
CA ASP A 21 -11.88 -12.72 -5.70
C ASP A 21 -11.10 -12.22 -6.92
N ILE A 22 -9.85 -12.67 -7.07
CA ILE A 22 -8.96 -12.26 -8.16
C ILE A 22 -8.90 -13.42 -9.17
N PRO A 23 -9.63 -13.31 -10.29
CA PRO A 23 -9.68 -14.38 -11.27
C PRO A 23 -8.30 -14.53 -11.95
N ALA A 24 -8.03 -15.73 -12.47
CA ALA A 24 -6.71 -16.11 -12.96
C ALA A 24 -6.19 -15.15 -14.05
N GLU A 25 -7.08 -14.70 -14.93
CA GLU A 25 -6.80 -13.75 -16.01
C GLU A 25 -6.35 -12.36 -15.52
N ALA A 26 -6.79 -11.95 -14.32
CA ALA A 26 -6.44 -10.64 -13.75
C ALA A 26 -5.11 -10.67 -12.99
N ARG A 27 -4.64 -11.84 -12.54
CA ARG A 27 -3.45 -11.98 -11.69
C ARG A 27 -2.20 -11.33 -12.29
N PRO A 28 -1.85 -11.50 -13.57
CA PRO A 28 -0.67 -10.85 -14.13
C PRO A 28 -0.71 -9.32 -13.99
N GLY A 29 -1.88 -8.71 -14.23
CA GLY A 29 -2.07 -7.27 -14.07
C GLY A 29 -1.97 -6.83 -12.62
N VAL A 30 -2.63 -7.54 -11.70
CA VAL A 30 -2.54 -7.27 -10.25
C VAL A 30 -1.09 -7.31 -9.76
N LEU A 31 -0.34 -8.35 -10.14
CA LEU A 31 1.07 -8.50 -9.75
C LEU A 31 1.94 -7.38 -10.32
N GLN A 32 1.69 -6.92 -11.54
CA GLN A 32 2.39 -5.78 -12.13
C GLN A 32 2.12 -4.50 -11.35
N PHE A 33 0.87 -4.19 -11.04
CA PHE A 33 0.51 -2.97 -10.33
C PHE A 33 0.93 -2.99 -8.86
N LEU A 34 0.93 -4.14 -8.20
CA LEU A 34 1.48 -4.28 -6.84
C LEU A 34 2.98 -3.95 -6.80
N LYS A 35 3.76 -4.41 -7.80
CA LYS A 35 5.20 -4.06 -7.90
C LYS A 35 5.42 -2.56 -8.12
N LEU A 36 4.59 -1.94 -8.95
CA LEU A 36 4.63 -0.49 -9.18
C LEU A 36 4.31 0.26 -7.88
N ALA A 37 3.25 -0.13 -7.18
CA ALA A 37 2.85 0.47 -5.91
C ALA A 37 3.96 0.33 -4.86
N ALA A 38 4.60 -0.84 -4.73
CA ALA A 38 5.74 -1.04 -3.85
C ALA A 38 6.92 -0.12 -4.18
N SER A 39 7.17 0.12 -5.47
CA SER A 39 8.23 1.05 -5.91
C SER A 39 7.91 2.50 -5.54
N MET A 40 6.63 2.90 -5.65
CA MET A 40 6.18 4.23 -5.21
C MET A 40 6.22 4.37 -3.70
N ALA A 41 5.81 3.34 -2.95
CA ALA A 41 5.86 3.30 -1.49
C ALA A 41 7.29 3.48 -0.99
N ALA A 42 8.27 2.79 -1.60
CA ALA A 42 9.68 2.96 -1.24
C ALA A 42 10.20 4.39 -1.43
N LEU A 43 9.65 5.17 -2.37
CA LEU A 43 10.00 6.58 -2.52
C LEU A 43 9.42 7.44 -1.38
N VAL A 44 8.20 7.13 -0.94
CA VAL A 44 7.54 7.82 0.17
C VAL A 44 8.21 7.48 1.50
N GLU A 45 8.52 6.21 1.74
CA GLU A 45 9.21 5.74 2.94
C GLU A 45 10.62 6.34 3.10
N ALA A 46 11.28 6.68 1.99
CA ALA A 46 12.58 7.35 1.99
C ALA A 46 12.50 8.86 2.27
N ALA A 47 11.30 9.44 2.38
CA ALA A 47 11.15 10.87 2.66
C ALA A 47 11.62 11.19 4.10
N PRO A 48 12.34 12.30 4.31
CA PRO A 48 12.85 12.67 5.62
C PRO A 48 11.73 13.24 6.49
N LEU A 49 11.03 12.36 7.21
CA LEU A 49 10.08 12.73 8.26
C LEU A 49 10.73 12.51 9.63
N GLY A 50 10.38 13.33 10.61
CA GLY A 50 10.83 13.11 11.99
C GLY A 50 10.07 11.95 12.62
N ASP A 51 10.76 11.11 13.40
CA ASP A 51 10.17 9.91 14.03
C ASP A 51 8.94 10.24 14.92
N ASP A 52 8.92 11.44 15.52
CA ASP A 52 7.84 11.92 16.39
C ASP A 52 6.90 12.94 15.71
N THR A 53 6.91 13.01 14.37
CA THR A 53 6.08 13.96 13.61
C THR A 53 4.89 13.27 12.94
N LEU A 54 3.68 13.75 13.25
CA LEU A 54 2.42 13.36 12.59
C LEU A 54 1.96 14.54 11.73
N ASP A 55 2.59 14.72 10.57
CA ASP A 55 2.25 15.78 9.62
C ASP A 55 1.16 15.29 8.65
N LEU A 56 -0.04 15.07 9.18
CA LEU A 56 -1.21 14.69 8.40
C LEU A 56 -1.75 15.91 7.65
N ASP A 57 -1.99 15.77 6.34
CA ASP A 57 -2.59 16.83 5.51
C ASP A 57 -4.01 17.22 6.01
N GLY A 58 -4.75 16.25 6.57
CA GLY A 58 -6.06 16.45 7.17
C GLY A 58 -6.05 16.20 8.68
N VAL A 59 -6.62 17.14 9.44
CA VAL A 59 -6.82 17.01 10.89
C VAL A 59 -8.31 16.97 11.20
N PHE A 60 -8.71 16.05 12.09
CA PHE A 60 -10.08 15.98 12.57
C PHE A 60 -10.38 17.14 13.53
N GLU A 61 -11.39 17.96 13.21
CA GLU A 61 -11.89 19.01 14.08
C GLU A 61 -13.30 18.65 14.58
N PRO A 62 -13.45 18.23 15.85
CA PRO A 62 -14.77 17.98 16.41
C PRO A 62 -15.54 19.30 16.57
N VAL A 63 -16.73 19.36 15.97
CA VAL A 63 -17.67 20.46 16.23
C VAL A 63 -18.49 20.14 17.48
N SER A 64 -18.59 21.10 18.41
CA SER A 64 -19.51 20.98 19.55
C SER A 64 -20.95 21.17 19.08
N PRO A 65 -21.94 20.49 19.69
CA PRO A 65 -23.36 20.67 19.36
C PRO A 65 -23.84 22.11 19.51
#